data_AF-A0ABD7CG08-F1
#
_entry.id   AF-A0ABD7CG08-F1
#
_cell.length_a   1.000
_cell.length_b   1.000
_cell.length_c   1.000
_cell.angle_alpha   90.00
_cell.angle_beta   90.00
_cell.angle_gamma   90.00
#
_symmetry.space_group_name_H-M   'P 1'
#
loop_
_entity.id
_entity.type
_entity.pdbx_description
1 polymer ?
#
loop_
_entity_poly.entity_id
_entity_poly.type
_entity_poly.pdbx_seq_one_letter_code
_entity_poly.pdbx_strand_id
1 'polypeptide(L)'
;MGYKKDIDHEYTNEIVCPFCGYEFTDSWEYGDDEEDLGLIECNECGKSFYANREVSVTYSTCKANYGTCKHCKADNVIIEDYNSTMGKYSGLCVKCGELEKQRLVKEYIDSIHNKKDC
;
A
#
# COMPACT_ATOMS: atom_id res chain seq x y z
N MET A 1 -0.54 3.13 47.13
CA MET A 1 0.27 2.46 46.09
C MET A 1 -0.56 2.33 44.84
N GLY A 2 -0.27 3.12 43.79
CA GLY A 2 -0.86 2.88 42.47
C GLY A 2 -0.12 1.74 41.80
N TYR A 3 -0.83 0.70 41.37
CA TYR A 3 -0.28 -0.37 40.54
C TYR A 3 0.12 0.25 39.20
N LYS A 4 1.42 0.27 38.88
CA LYS A 4 1.87 0.54 37.51
C LYS A 4 1.36 -0.64 36.67
N LYS A 5 0.45 -0.34 35.75
CA LYS A 5 0.02 -1.27 34.71
C LYS A 5 1.23 -1.49 33.80
N ASP A 6 1.58 -2.73 33.51
CA ASP A 6 2.55 -3.04 32.48
C ASP A 6 2.00 -2.55 31.15
N ILE A 7 2.74 -1.66 30.50
CA ILE A 7 2.40 -1.10 29.19
C ILE A 7 2.95 -2.07 28.16
N ASP A 8 2.11 -2.54 27.25
CA ASP A 8 2.55 -3.36 26.12
C ASP A 8 3.22 -2.45 25.09
N HIS A 9 4.49 -2.68 24.84
CA HIS A 9 5.34 -1.85 23.98
C HIS A 9 6.40 -2.66 23.22
N GLU A 10 6.36 -3.99 23.30
CA GLU A 10 7.30 -4.87 22.62
C GLU A 10 6.58 -5.52 21.44
N TYR A 11 7.16 -5.42 20.24
CA TYR A 11 6.62 -6.02 19.02
C TYR A 11 5.18 -5.58 18.67
N THR A 12 4.83 -4.35 19.05
CA THR A 12 3.59 -3.69 18.66
C THR A 12 3.68 -3.19 17.22
N ASN A 13 2.52 -2.96 16.58
CA ASN A 13 2.48 -2.46 15.19
C ASN A 13 3.04 -1.03 15.07
N GLU A 14 2.91 -0.24 16.14
CA GLU A 14 3.39 1.13 16.25
C GLU A 14 4.32 1.24 17.47
N ILE A 15 5.17 2.26 17.49
CA ILE A 15 5.96 2.63 18.66
C ILE A 15 4.99 3.01 19.78
N VAL A 16 5.14 2.37 20.95
CA VAL A 16 4.38 2.71 22.16
C VAL A 16 5.34 3.23 23.21
N CYS A 17 5.05 4.42 23.77
CA CYS A 17 5.85 4.97 24.84
C CYS A 17 5.75 4.06 26.09
N PRO A 18 6.87 3.49 26.58
CA PRO A 18 6.85 2.56 27.71
C PRO A 18 6.52 3.25 29.04
N PHE A 19 6.45 4.59 29.07
CA PHE A 19 6.17 5.35 30.28
C PHE A 19 4.71 5.77 30.45
N CYS A 20 4.02 6.07 29.35
CA CYS A 20 2.65 6.61 29.40
C CYS A 20 1.65 5.84 28.52
N GLY A 21 2.13 4.94 27.65
CA GLY A 21 1.29 4.16 26.75
C GLY A 21 0.78 4.93 25.53
N TYR A 22 1.35 6.11 25.24
CA TYR A 22 1.05 6.83 24.01
C TYR A 22 1.59 6.07 22.80
N GLU A 23 0.73 5.85 21.81
CA GLU A 23 1.04 5.20 20.54
C GLU A 23 1.31 6.26 19.47
N PHE A 24 2.41 6.10 18.74
CA PHE A 24 2.80 6.99 17.65
C PHE A 24 2.19 6.45 16.35
N THR A 25 1.11 7.05 15.84
CA THR A 25 0.31 6.48 14.72
C THR A 25 1.01 6.46 13.35
N ASP A 26 2.21 7.03 13.25
CA ASP A 26 2.98 7.11 12.01
C ASP A 26 4.43 6.67 12.27
N SER A 27 4.59 5.54 12.96
CA SER A 27 5.91 5.07 13.40
C SER A 27 6.84 4.72 12.24
N TRP A 28 6.29 4.47 11.06
CA TRP A 28 7.07 4.15 9.86
C TRP A 28 7.93 5.32 9.38
N GLU A 29 7.49 6.56 9.62
CA GLU A 29 8.20 7.79 9.26
C GLU A 29 9.31 8.17 10.26
N TYR A 30 9.48 7.39 11.33
CA TYR A 30 10.58 7.59 12.27
C TYR A 30 11.83 6.84 11.81
N GLY A 31 12.91 7.60 11.60
CA GLY A 31 14.23 7.10 11.21
C GLY A 31 14.43 7.01 9.69
N ASP A 32 15.70 6.95 9.27
CA ASP A 32 16.11 6.90 7.85
C ASP A 32 16.19 5.43 7.35
N ASP A 33 15.09 4.68 7.44
CA ASP A 33 15.04 3.25 7.06
C ASP A 33 15.93 2.30 7.91
N GLU A 34 16.48 2.79 9.03
CA GLU A 34 17.28 1.98 9.98
C GLU A 34 16.39 1.18 10.95
N GLU A 35 16.89 0.03 11.43
CA GLU A 35 16.20 -0.77 12.46
C GLU A 35 16.38 -0.17 13.85
N ASP A 36 17.53 0.45 14.13
CA ASP A 36 17.78 1.20 15.36
C ASP A 36 17.31 2.64 15.17
N LEU A 37 16.18 3.00 15.77
CA LEU A 37 15.64 4.36 15.70
C LEU A 37 16.31 5.28 16.73
N GLY A 38 17.15 4.72 17.60
CA GLY A 38 17.83 5.43 18.65
C GLY A 38 16.86 6.02 19.69
N LEU A 39 17.22 7.19 20.19
CA LEU A 39 16.52 7.86 21.29
C LEU A 39 15.42 8.78 20.75
N ILE A 40 14.17 8.51 21.12
CA ILE A 40 12.98 9.29 20.73
C ILE A 40 12.37 9.92 21.98
N GLU A 41 11.85 11.15 21.87
CA GLU A 41 11.08 11.81 22.94
C GLU A 41 9.57 11.60 22.75
N CYS A 42 8.86 11.24 23.82
CA CYS A 42 7.40 11.15 23.79
C CYS A 42 6.74 12.53 23.87
N ASN A 43 5.94 12.86 22.85
CA ASN A 43 5.19 14.12 22.80
C ASN A 43 4.13 14.28 23.91
N GLU A 44 3.64 13.17 24.49
CA GLU A 44 2.62 13.22 25.55
C GLU A 44 3.22 13.36 26.96
N CYS A 45 4.30 12.65 27.27
CA CYS A 45 4.86 12.63 28.63
C CYS A 45 6.26 13.24 28.75
N GLY A 46 6.86 13.70 27.64
CA GLY A 46 8.17 14.36 27.59
C GLY A 46 9.35 13.48 28.02
N LYS A 47 9.17 12.15 28.05
CA LYS A 47 10.24 11.22 28.43
C LYS A 47 10.87 10.63 27.18
N SER A 48 12.19 10.57 27.16
CA SER A 48 12.93 9.90 26.09
C SER A 48 13.03 8.39 26.34
N PHE A 49 12.93 7.60 25.28
CA PHE A 49 13.08 6.15 25.30
C PHE A 49 13.79 5.68 24.02
N TYR A 50 14.39 4.50 24.08
CA TYR A 50 14.99 3.88 22.90
C TYR A 50 13.94 3.08 22.14
N ALA A 51 13.94 3.17 20.82
CA ALA A 51 13.05 2.41 19.96
C ALA A 51 13.84 1.65 18.90
N ASN A 52 13.39 0.45 18.58
CA ASN A 52 13.88 -0.35 17.46
C ASN A 52 12.69 -0.78 16.63
N ARG A 53 12.88 -0.88 15.32
CA ARG A 53 11.91 -1.39 14.35
C ARG A 53 12.34 -2.77 13.89
N GLU A 54 11.55 -3.79 14.20
CA GLU A 54 11.73 -5.14 13.67
C GLU A 54 10.88 -5.32 12.40
N VAL A 55 11.52 -5.65 11.27
CA VAL A 55 10.83 -5.87 9.99
C VAL A 55 10.98 -7.32 9.55
N SER A 56 9.86 -8.02 9.38
CA SER A 56 9.85 -9.36 8.78
C SER A 56 9.26 -9.32 7.37
N VAL A 57 9.98 -9.85 6.37
CA VAL A 57 9.51 -9.93 4.98
C VAL A 57 9.38 -11.39 4.55
N THR A 58 8.20 -11.76 4.03
CA THR A 58 7.94 -13.09 3.47
C THR A 58 7.41 -12.98 2.04
N TYR A 59 7.67 -13.99 1.20
CA TYR A 59 7.38 -13.95 -0.23
C TYR A 59 6.42 -15.08 -0.63
N SER A 60 5.51 -14.77 -1.55
CA SER A 60 4.71 -15.75 -2.28
C SER A 60 4.65 -15.37 -3.76
N THR A 61 4.49 -16.34 -4.65
CA THR A 61 4.41 -16.12 -6.09
C THR A 61 3.28 -16.94 -6.70
N CYS A 62 2.73 -16.49 -7.83
CA CYS A 62 1.69 -17.19 -8.57
C CYS A 62 2.05 -17.28 -10.06
N LYS A 63 1.49 -18.27 -10.76
CA LYS A 63 1.64 -18.39 -12.22
C LYS A 63 0.82 -17.30 -12.91
N ALA A 64 1.42 -16.66 -13.92
CA ALA A 64 0.67 -15.80 -14.82
C ALA A 64 -0.33 -16.61 -15.66
N ASN A 65 -1.42 -15.96 -16.07
CA ASN A 65 -2.41 -16.56 -16.96
C ASN A 65 -1.96 -16.40 -18.42
N TYR A 66 -1.80 -17.51 -19.14
CA TYR A 66 -1.43 -17.51 -20.55
C TYR A 66 -2.60 -17.93 -21.43
N GLY A 67 -2.71 -17.32 -22.60
CA GLY A 67 -3.73 -17.67 -23.58
C GLY A 67 -3.62 -16.86 -24.87
N THR A 68 -4.70 -16.81 -25.62
CA THR A 68 -4.78 -16.07 -26.89
C THR A 68 -5.45 -14.71 -26.69
N CYS A 69 -4.79 -13.64 -27.13
CA CYS A 69 -5.33 -12.28 -27.01
C CYS A 69 -6.57 -12.09 -27.89
N LYS A 70 -7.68 -11.63 -27.30
CA LYS A 70 -8.94 -11.38 -28.03
C LYS A 70 -8.81 -10.29 -29.09
N HIS A 71 -7.88 -9.34 -28.92
CA HIS A 71 -7.65 -8.24 -29.87
C HIS A 71 -6.64 -8.64 -30.98
N CYS A 72 -5.36 -8.78 -30.65
CA CYS A 72 -4.32 -9.01 -31.67
C CYS A 72 -4.16 -10.47 -32.11
N LYS A 73 -4.89 -11.41 -31.49
CA LYS A 73 -4.85 -12.85 -31.78
C LYS A 73 -3.50 -13.53 -31.54
N ALA A 74 -2.52 -12.83 -30.95
CA ALA A 74 -1.29 -13.46 -30.49
C ALA A 74 -1.62 -14.57 -29.49
N ASP A 75 -1.00 -15.73 -29.68
CA ASP A 75 -1.16 -16.90 -28.84
C ASP A 75 0.02 -17.07 -27.87
N ASN A 76 -0.21 -17.85 -26.80
CA ASN A 76 0.77 -18.07 -25.74
C ASN A 76 1.35 -16.76 -25.16
N VAL A 77 0.46 -15.78 -24.94
CA VAL A 77 0.79 -14.49 -24.32
C VAL A 77 0.12 -14.37 -22.97
N ILE A 78 0.67 -13.54 -22.09
CA ILE A 78 0.03 -13.21 -20.80
C ILE A 78 -1.30 -12.52 -21.09
N ILE A 79 -2.35 -12.98 -20.44
CA ILE A 79 -3.71 -12.45 -20.57
C ILE A 79 -4.13 -11.79 -19.27
N GLU A 80 -4.61 -10.56 -19.39
CA GLU A 80 -5.10 -9.74 -18.28
C GLU A 80 -6.55 -9.34 -18.48
N ASP A 81 -7.24 -9.26 -17.36
CA ASP A 81 -8.56 -8.67 -17.22
C ASP A 81 -8.43 -7.43 -16.35
N TYR A 82 -9.19 -6.39 -16.68
CA TYR A 82 -9.20 -5.14 -15.94
C TYR A 82 -10.63 -4.74 -15.64
N ASN A 83 -10.88 -4.29 -14.42
CA ASN A 83 -12.18 -3.81 -13.97
C ASN A 83 -12.01 -2.65 -13.01
N SER A 84 -12.53 -1.49 -13.35
CA SER A 84 -12.53 -0.29 -12.51
C SER A 84 -13.76 0.57 -12.75
N THR A 85 -13.86 1.68 -12.01
CA THR A 85 -14.88 2.70 -12.22
C THR A 85 -14.78 3.38 -13.60
N MET A 86 -13.59 3.39 -14.21
CA MET A 86 -13.35 4.00 -15.52
C MET A 86 -13.72 3.06 -16.68
N GLY A 87 -13.94 1.77 -16.40
CA GLY A 87 -14.32 0.78 -17.40
C GLY A 87 -13.70 -0.58 -17.15
N LYS A 88 -13.89 -1.50 -18.12
CA LYS A 88 -13.41 -2.88 -18.01
C LYS A 88 -13.01 -3.46 -19.36
N TYR A 89 -12.04 -4.37 -19.36
CA TYR A 89 -11.73 -5.26 -20.48
C TYR A 89 -11.38 -6.65 -19.96
N SER A 90 -11.42 -7.65 -20.85
CA SER A 90 -10.99 -9.01 -20.51
C SER A 90 -10.37 -9.72 -21.69
N GLY A 91 -9.45 -10.64 -21.42
CA GLY A 91 -8.86 -11.50 -22.43
C GLY A 91 -7.87 -10.79 -23.35
N LEU A 92 -7.24 -9.71 -22.88
CA LEU A 92 -6.28 -8.96 -23.69
C LEU A 92 -4.86 -9.28 -23.23
N CYS A 93 -3.92 -9.31 -24.17
CA CYS A 93 -2.52 -9.31 -23.78
C CYS A 93 -2.13 -7.97 -23.18
N VAL A 94 -1.08 -7.95 -22.35
CA VAL A 94 -0.59 -6.75 -21.64
C VAL A 94 -0.55 -5.51 -22.55
N LYS A 95 0.02 -5.64 -23.75
CA LYS A 95 0.09 -4.52 -24.71
C LYS A 95 -1.28 -4.03 -25.18
N CYS A 96 -2.19 -4.94 -25.52
CA CYS A 96 -3.54 -4.56 -25.97
C CYS A 96 -4.39 -4.05 -24.80
N GLY A 97 -4.24 -4.62 -23.61
CA GLY A 97 -4.89 -4.17 -22.39
C GLY A 97 -4.47 -2.76 -22.01
N GLU A 98 -3.20 -2.40 -22.13
CA GLU A 98 -2.71 -1.05 -21.84
C GLU A 98 -3.29 -0.01 -22.80
N LEU A 99 -3.32 -0.31 -24.11
CA LEU A 99 -3.96 0.56 -25.10
C LEU A 99 -5.46 0.75 -24.80
N GLU A 100 -6.15 -0.32 -24.43
CA GLU A 100 -7.57 -0.26 -24.07
C GLU A 100 -7.80 0.53 -22.79
N LYS A 101 -6.91 0.39 -21.79
CA LYS A 101 -6.95 1.19 -20.57
C LYS A 101 -6.79 2.68 -20.86
N GLN A 102 -5.88 3.07 -21.73
CA GLN A 102 -5.70 4.46 -22.15
C GLN A 102 -6.93 5.02 -22.84
N ARG A 103 -7.59 4.21 -23.70
CA ARG A 103 -8.88 4.57 -24.31
C ARG A 103 -9.96 4.82 -23.25
N LEU A 104 -10.11 3.89 -22.30
CA LEU A 104 -11.10 3.99 -21.21
C LEU A 104 -10.85 5.22 -20.31
N VAL A 105 -9.59 5.49 -19.95
CA VAL A 105 -9.21 6.67 -19.15
C VAL A 105 -9.57 7.95 -19.89
N LYS A 106 -9.26 8.04 -21.18
CA LYS A 106 -9.60 9.20 -21.99
C LYS A 106 -11.11 9.43 -22.02
N GLU A 107 -11.90 8.40 -22.29
CA GLU A 107 -13.37 8.48 -22.31
C GLU A 107 -13.95 8.92 -20.97
N TYR A 108 -13.39 8.40 -19.87
CA TYR A 108 -13.80 8.79 -18.52
C TYR A 108 -13.51 10.28 -18.26
N ILE A 109 -12.29 10.75 -18.58
CA ILE A 109 -11.89 12.15 -18.42
C ILE A 109 -12.76 13.07 -19.27
N ASP A 110 -12.99 12.73 -20.54
CA ASP A 110 -13.84 13.50 -21.46
C ASP A 110 -15.27 13.59 -20.90
N SER A 111 -15.79 12.49 -20.32
CA SER A 111 -17.13 12.47 -19.70
C SER A 111 -17.24 13.39 -18.48
N ILE A 112 -16.15 13.61 -17.74
CA ILE A 112 -16.12 14.53 -16.60
C ILE A 112 -16.09 15.97 -17.08
N HIS A 113 -15.26 16.28 -18.09
CA HIS A 113 -15.17 17.63 -18.64
C HIS A 113 -16.50 18.06 -19.27
N ASN A 114 -17.12 17.19 -20.06
CA ASN A 114 -18.43 17.45 -20.67
C ASN A 114 -19.58 17.60 -19.65
N LYS A 115 -19.42 17.12 -18.42
CA LYS A 115 -20.40 17.31 -17.32
C LYS A 115 -20.24 18.64 -16.58
N LYS A 116 -19.10 19.33 -16.72
CA LYS A 116 -18.85 20.64 -16.09
C LYS A 116 -19.38 21.81 -16.94
N ASP A 117 -19.73 21.56 -18.20
CA ASP A 117 -20.25 22.54 -19.15
C ASP A 117 -21.80 22.58 -19.21
N CYS A 118 -22.50 22.10 -18.17
CA CYS A 118 -23.95 22.14 -18.01
C CYS A 118 -24.36 22.82 -16.70
#